data_AF-X6NQW8-F1
#
_entry.id   AF-X6NQW8-F1
#
_cell.length_a   1.000
_cell.length_b   1.000
_cell.length_c   1.000
_cell.angle_alpha   90.00
_cell.angle_beta   90.00
_cell.angle_gamma   90.00
#
_symmetry.space_group_name_H-M   'P 1'
#
loop_
_entity.id
_entity.type
_entity.pdbx_description
1 polymer ?
#
loop_
_entity_poly.entity_id
_entity_poly.type
_entity_poly.pdbx_seq_one_letter_code
_entity_poly.pdbx_strand_id
1 'polypeptide(L)'
;MTAPLTSDEDLCKLRGRIETQVNNKSLHGFAGNIQIDPTTLKPSNDSDQVASTITVNSDNNSNNNDNNNNNNNNNNNNNNNNNNNNDNDNNTQKKYLMSALGDEHMLFRGSKLVNTEYVYAIVLYVGRETKLMLNRNQVPFKFSKFERILNQCILCILVFNLLLCIGLGVAANTTTQPFVELDRTKQSKSWVMDMATWLVATSWMIPFSLYVTIELVK
;
A
#
# COMPACT_ATOMS: atom_id res chain seq x y z
N MET A 1 -1.44 13.57 33.04
CA MET A 1 -0.89 14.92 32.81
C MET A 1 0.60 14.76 32.55
N THR A 2 1.03 14.89 31.29
CA THR A 2 2.43 14.69 30.87
C THR A 2 3.27 15.91 31.22
N ALA A 3 4.42 15.70 31.87
CA ALA A 3 5.36 16.77 32.20
C ALA A 3 5.79 17.53 30.93
N PRO A 4 5.89 18.87 30.97
CA PRO A 4 6.27 19.67 29.82
C PRO A 4 7.76 19.47 29.50
N LEU A 5 8.05 18.62 28.52
CA LEU A 5 9.32 18.66 27.77
C LEU A 5 9.26 19.90 26.85
N THR A 6 9.44 21.10 27.41
CA THR A 6 9.26 22.37 26.70
C THR A 6 10.53 22.93 26.07
N SER A 7 11.68 22.27 26.24
CA SER A 7 12.98 22.76 25.77
C SER A 7 13.62 21.79 24.76
N ASP A 8 14.06 22.32 23.62
CA ASP A 8 14.70 21.56 22.54
C ASP A 8 15.93 20.76 23.02
N GLU A 9 16.63 21.27 24.05
CA GLU A 9 17.77 20.60 24.67
C GLU A 9 17.39 19.30 25.41
N ASP A 10 16.19 19.23 25.98
CA ASP A 10 15.70 18.06 26.71
C ASP A 10 15.21 16.99 25.74
N LEU A 11 14.67 17.39 24.58
CA LEU A 11 14.33 16.50 23.48
C LEU A 11 15.57 15.82 22.87
N CYS A 12 16.69 16.55 22.70
CA CYS A 12 17.93 15.95 22.20
C CYS A 12 18.50 14.86 23.09
N LYS A 13 18.29 14.99 24.41
CA LYS A 13 18.74 14.02 25.41
C LYS A 13 17.81 12.82 25.52
N LEU A 14 16.56 12.92 25.04
CA LEU A 14 15.60 11.84 25.08
C LEU A 14 16.10 10.62 24.29
N ARG A 15 16.06 9.46 24.94
CA ARG A 15 16.41 8.15 24.37
C ARG A 15 15.34 7.15 24.73
N GLY A 16 14.98 6.34 23.75
CA GLY A 16 13.91 5.35 23.90
C GLY A 16 13.66 4.58 22.61
N ARG A 17 12.75 3.63 22.72
CA ARG A 17 12.27 2.78 21.63
C ARG A 17 10.75 2.83 21.57
N ILE A 18 10.20 2.77 20.37
CA ILE A 18 8.76 2.60 20.17
C ILE A 18 8.54 1.27 19.47
N GLU A 19 7.71 0.42 20.08
CA GLU A 19 7.28 -0.84 19.51
C GLU A 19 5.82 -0.69 19.09
N THR A 20 5.56 -0.84 17.80
CA THR A 20 4.21 -0.71 17.24
C THR A 20 3.80 -1.99 16.56
N GLN A 21 2.50 -2.28 16.59
CA GLN A 21 1.93 -3.35 15.75
C GLN A 21 2.12 -3.06 14.26
N VAL A 22 2.01 -4.10 13.43
CA VAL A 22 2.01 -3.97 11.95
C VAL A 22 0.84 -3.09 11.50
N ASN A 23 1.08 -2.22 10.52
CA ASN A 23 0.05 -1.31 10.09
C ASN A 23 -1.12 -2.01 9.38
N ASN A 24 -2.33 -1.53 9.63
CA ASN A 24 -3.59 -1.98 9.06
C ASN A 24 -4.30 -0.80 8.37
N LYS A 25 -5.16 -1.10 7.38
CA LYS A 25 -6.04 -0.14 6.69
C LYS A 25 -7.04 0.54 7.62
N SER A 26 -7.37 -0.08 8.75
CA SER A 26 -8.24 0.52 9.76
C SER A 26 -7.64 1.80 10.33
N LEU A 27 -8.46 2.86 10.33
CA LEU A 27 -8.15 4.12 11.00
C LEU A 27 -8.16 3.96 12.53
N HIS A 28 -8.97 3.04 13.07
CA HIS A 28 -9.07 2.77 14.50
C HIS A 28 -8.35 1.48 14.89
N GLY A 29 -7.90 1.38 16.13
CA GLY A 29 -7.24 0.21 16.69
C GLY A 29 -5.72 0.23 16.57
N PHE A 30 -5.08 1.39 16.70
CA PHE A 30 -3.65 1.50 16.91
C PHE A 30 -3.29 1.07 18.34
N ALA A 31 -2.31 0.16 18.44
CA ALA A 31 -1.69 -0.23 19.68
C ALA A 31 -0.16 -0.21 19.52
N GLY A 32 0.52 0.40 20.47
CA GLY A 32 1.98 0.40 20.57
C GLY A 32 2.43 0.65 22.00
N ASN A 33 3.70 0.43 22.27
CA ASN A 33 4.32 0.71 23.55
C ASN A 33 5.54 1.61 23.32
N ILE A 34 5.69 2.65 24.13
CA ILE A 34 6.90 3.47 24.17
C ILE A 34 7.71 3.11 25.41
N GLN A 35 9.00 2.87 25.23
CA GLN A 35 9.98 2.58 26.27
C GLN A 35 10.99 3.73 26.30
N ILE A 36 11.05 4.47 27.41
CA ILE A 36 11.95 5.62 27.58
C ILE A 36 13.01 5.27 28.64
N ASP A 37 14.26 5.63 28.36
CA ASP A 37 15.35 5.52 29.32
C ASP A 37 15.15 6.51 30.49
N PRO A 38 15.20 6.06 31.75
CA PRO A 38 14.92 6.92 32.91
C PRO A 38 16.01 7.99 33.16
N THR A 39 17.17 7.88 32.51
CA THR A 39 18.31 8.79 32.71
C THR A 39 18.17 10.12 31.99
N THR A 40 17.13 10.31 31.18
CA THR A 40 16.91 11.50 30.36
C THR A 40 15.85 12.45 30.94
N LEU A 41 15.18 12.06 32.02
CA LEU A 41 14.19 12.87 32.73
C LEU A 41 14.81 13.39 34.03
N LYS A 42 14.95 14.71 34.15
CA LYS A 42 15.35 15.34 35.42
C LYS A 42 14.30 14.96 36.48
N PRO A 43 14.67 14.48 37.68
CA PRO A 43 13.70 14.12 38.69
C PRO A 43 12.94 15.38 39.11
N SER A 44 11.67 15.48 38.71
CA SER A 44 10.74 16.44 39.29
C SER A 44 10.43 15.96 40.71
N ASN A 45 10.91 16.72 41.69
CA ASN A 45 10.49 16.61 43.08
C ASN A 45 9.02 17.04 43.17
N ASP A 46 8.11 16.12 42.87
CA ASP A 46 6.74 16.15 43.37
C ASP A 46 6.21 14.72 43.28
N SER A 47 5.99 14.15 44.44
CA SER A 47 5.18 12.95 44.64
C SER A 47 3.81 13.20 44.04
N ASP A 48 3.53 12.60 42.87
CA ASP A 48 2.29 11.86 42.58
C ASP A 48 2.14 11.58 41.06
N GLN A 49 1.54 10.42 40.76
CA GLN A 49 1.05 9.94 39.46
C GLN A 49 1.97 9.03 38.62
N VAL A 50 2.01 7.76 39.04
CA VAL A 50 1.56 6.59 38.25
C VAL A 50 1.77 6.69 36.73
N ALA A 51 2.93 6.21 36.26
CA ALA A 51 3.02 5.50 34.98
C ALA A 51 3.25 4.03 35.30
N SER A 52 2.44 3.14 34.73
CA SER A 52 2.50 1.69 34.93
C SER A 52 3.91 1.17 34.70
N THR A 53 4.63 0.94 35.80
CA THR A 53 5.94 0.29 35.78
C THR A 53 5.70 -1.18 35.44
N ILE A 54 5.95 -1.58 34.19
CA ILE A 54 6.09 -2.98 33.84
C ILE A 54 7.59 -3.30 33.97
N THR A 55 7.95 -4.04 35.01
CA THR A 55 9.29 -4.63 35.17
C THR A 55 9.45 -5.71 34.10
N VAL A 56 10.16 -5.41 33.00
CA VAL A 56 10.56 -6.44 32.03
C VAL A 56 11.77 -7.17 32.62
N ASN A 57 11.51 -8.22 33.39
CA ASN A 57 12.52 -9.24 33.68
C ASN A 57 12.90 -9.90 32.36
N SER A 58 14.08 -9.58 31.83
CA SER A 58 14.72 -10.44 30.84
C SER A 58 15.28 -11.67 31.57
N ASP A 59 14.38 -12.56 31.98
CA ASP A 59 14.75 -13.90 32.47
C ASP A 59 15.20 -14.73 31.27
N ASN A 60 16.45 -14.55 30.84
CA ASN A 60 17.15 -15.55 30.04
C ASN A 60 17.49 -16.73 30.95
N ASN A 61 16.49 -17.53 31.31
CA ASN A 61 16.71 -18.81 31.97
C ASN A 61 16.31 -19.95 31.02
N SER A 62 17.25 -20.30 30.13
CA SER A 62 17.22 -21.59 29.45
C SER A 62 17.66 -22.67 30.46
N ASN A 63 16.72 -23.09 31.30
CA ASN A 63 16.84 -24.33 32.06
C ASN A 63 15.79 -25.31 31.52
N ASN A 64 16.10 -25.94 30.38
CA ASN A 64 15.46 -27.18 29.98
C ASN A 64 15.96 -28.28 30.92
N ASN A 65 15.25 -28.47 32.02
CA ASN A 65 15.45 -29.58 32.93
C ASN A 65 14.43 -30.67 32.56
N ASP A 66 14.69 -31.39 31.47
CA ASP A 66 13.97 -32.61 31.15
C ASP A 66 14.50 -33.74 32.05
N ASN A 67 13.83 -33.89 33.19
CA ASN A 67 13.87 -35.08 34.03
C ASN A 67 13.43 -36.29 33.20
N ASN A 68 14.39 -37.12 32.77
CA ASN A 68 14.09 -38.50 32.36
C ASN A 68 14.62 -39.47 33.42
N ASN A 69 13.68 -40.00 34.21
CA ASN A 69 13.91 -41.02 35.20
C ASN A 69 13.96 -42.39 34.50
N ASN A 70 15.14 -43.02 34.43
CA ASN A 70 15.20 -44.47 34.41
C ASN A 70 16.48 -45.02 35.07
N ASN A 71 16.24 -46.09 35.82
CA ASN A 71 17.06 -46.73 36.84
C ASN A 71 18.17 -47.63 36.25
N ASN A 72 19.42 -47.55 36.73
CA ASN A 72 20.21 -48.74 37.14
C ASN A 72 21.56 -48.43 37.83
N ASN A 73 21.68 -48.91 39.07
CA ASN A 73 22.82 -49.49 39.80
C ASN A 73 24.30 -49.18 39.45
N ASN A 74 25.06 -48.71 40.46
CA ASN A 74 26.25 -49.37 41.08
C ASN A 74 27.47 -48.45 41.37
N ASN A 75 27.69 -48.25 42.68
CA ASN A 75 28.94 -48.12 43.46
C ASN A 75 30.10 -47.14 43.13
N ASN A 76 30.34 -46.30 44.16
CA ASN A 76 31.61 -45.87 44.79
C ASN A 76 32.46 -44.65 44.31
N ASN A 77 32.67 -43.81 45.32
CA ASN A 77 33.87 -43.05 45.71
C ASN A 77 34.17 -41.65 45.11
N ASN A 78 33.90 -40.64 45.96
CA ASN A 78 34.81 -39.58 46.43
C ASN A 78 35.55 -38.72 45.38
N ASN A 79 35.26 -37.41 45.32
CA ASN A 79 36.10 -36.40 45.99
C ASN A 79 35.45 -35.01 45.95
N ASN A 80 35.66 -34.34 47.07
CA ASN A 80 35.43 -32.95 47.42
C ASN A 80 35.94 -31.95 46.35
N ASN A 81 35.18 -30.91 46.01
CA ASN A 81 35.71 -29.56 46.17
C ASN A 81 34.63 -28.48 46.23
N ASN A 82 34.72 -27.74 47.32
CA ASN A 82 34.05 -26.49 47.62
C ASN A 82 34.52 -25.41 46.63
N ASN A 83 33.61 -24.63 46.04
CA ASN A 83 33.97 -23.27 45.68
C ASN A 83 32.77 -22.34 45.76
N ASN A 84 32.74 -21.58 46.86
CA ASN A 84 32.02 -20.33 46.99
C ASN A 84 32.51 -19.36 45.91
N ASN A 85 31.65 -18.95 44.99
CA ASN A 85 31.77 -17.63 44.37
C ASN A 85 30.46 -16.88 44.63
N ASN A 86 30.52 -15.98 45.62
CA ASN A 86 29.60 -14.86 45.74
C ASN A 86 29.95 -13.88 44.62
N ASP A 87 29.47 -14.15 43.41
CA ASP A 87 29.42 -13.16 42.35
C ASP A 87 28.20 -12.28 42.63
N ASN A 88 28.38 -11.25 43.47
CA ASN A 88 27.45 -10.14 43.59
C ASN A 88 27.50 -9.33 42.29
N ASP A 89 26.88 -9.87 41.25
CA ASP A 89 26.51 -9.13 40.06
C ASP A 89 25.50 -8.08 40.48
N ASN A 90 25.98 -6.86 40.77
CA ASN A 90 25.17 -5.66 40.86
C ASN A 90 24.64 -5.33 39.45
N ASN A 91 23.75 -6.18 38.95
CA ASN A 91 23.02 -5.99 37.72
C ASN A 91 22.03 -4.85 37.98
N THR A 92 22.53 -3.62 37.81
CA THR A 92 21.75 -2.40 37.97
C THR A 92 20.73 -2.40 36.84
N GLN A 93 19.57 -3.00 37.09
CA GLN A 93 18.47 -3.10 36.14
C GLN A 93 18.08 -1.68 35.71
N LYS A 94 18.37 -1.32 34.45
CA LYS A 94 17.86 -0.07 33.86
C LYS A 94 16.34 -0.18 33.78
N LYS A 95 15.64 0.54 34.65
CA LYS A 95 14.19 0.57 34.73
C LYS A 95 13.61 1.47 33.63
N TYR A 96 13.20 0.88 32.52
CA TYR A 96 12.53 1.61 31.44
C TYR A 96 11.14 2.07 31.87
N LEU A 97 10.77 3.30 31.50
CA LEU A 97 9.39 3.77 31.63
C LEU A 97 8.62 3.28 30.40
N MET A 98 7.68 2.37 30.61
CA MET A 98 6.84 1.83 29.54
C MET A 98 5.42 2.41 29.61
N SER A 99 4.99 3.06 28.54
CA SER A 99 3.63 3.58 28.40
C SER A 99 2.96 2.96 27.19
N ALA A 100 1.72 2.51 27.36
CA ALA A 100 0.88 2.04 26.26
C ALA A 100 0.39 3.24 25.44
N LEU A 101 0.40 3.09 24.12
CA LEU A 101 -0.09 4.06 23.15
C LEU A 101 -1.37 3.51 22.49
N GLY A 102 -2.42 4.32 22.48
CA GLY A 102 -3.67 4.06 21.77
C GLY A 102 -3.93 5.04 20.62
N ASP A 103 -5.12 4.95 20.04
CA ASP A 103 -5.55 5.81 18.91
C ASP A 103 -5.52 7.30 19.24
N GLU A 104 -5.76 7.68 20.48
CA GLU A 104 -5.75 9.06 20.97
C GLU A 104 -4.37 9.73 20.92
N HIS A 105 -3.30 8.93 20.85
CA HIS A 105 -1.92 9.42 20.77
C HIS A 105 -1.36 9.40 19.34
N MET A 106 -2.16 9.03 18.34
CA MET A 106 -1.74 8.92 16.95
C MET A 106 -2.33 10.05 16.10
N LEU A 107 -1.44 10.79 15.42
CA LEU A 107 -1.82 11.81 14.45
C LEU A 107 -1.77 11.25 13.03
N PHE A 108 -2.83 11.45 12.26
CA PHE A 108 -2.89 11.00 10.87
C PHE A 108 -2.31 12.02 9.90
N ARG A 109 -1.76 11.53 8.81
CA ARG A 109 -1.39 12.35 7.66
C ARG A 109 -2.63 13.06 7.12
N GLY A 110 -2.61 14.39 7.09
CA GLY A 110 -3.73 15.22 6.63
C GLY A 110 -4.62 15.77 7.75
N SER A 111 -4.37 15.38 9.01
CA SER A 111 -4.99 16.04 10.16
C SER A 111 -4.46 17.46 10.30
N LYS A 112 -5.34 18.40 10.67
CA LYS A 112 -5.00 19.80 10.95
C LYS A 112 -5.00 20.02 12.45
N LEU A 113 -3.89 20.54 12.98
CA LEU A 113 -3.82 20.99 14.37
C LEU A 113 -4.64 22.29 14.53
N VAL A 114 -5.50 22.34 15.54
CA VAL A 114 -6.34 23.50 15.86
C VAL A 114 -6.23 23.75 17.35
N ASN A 115 -6.27 25.02 17.76
CA ASN A 115 -6.24 25.42 19.17
C ASN A 115 -4.94 25.00 19.90
N THR A 116 -3.82 24.87 19.17
CA THR A 116 -2.49 24.58 19.73
C THR A 116 -1.43 25.16 18.79
N GLU A 117 -0.40 25.80 19.34
CA GLU A 117 0.64 26.49 18.56
C GLU A 117 1.64 25.51 17.91
N TYR A 118 2.13 24.54 18.67
CA TYR A 118 3.06 23.52 18.20
C TYR A 118 2.85 22.19 18.92
N VAL A 119 3.34 21.10 18.32
CA VAL A 119 3.35 19.76 18.90
C VAL A 119 4.65 19.06 18.56
N TYR A 120 5.24 18.37 19.54
CA TYR A 120 6.33 17.44 19.30
C TYR A 120 5.77 16.04 19.05
N ALA A 121 6.16 15.44 17.93
CA ALA A 121 5.70 14.12 17.54
C ALA A 121 6.81 13.32 16.86
N ILE A 122 6.74 11.99 16.99
CA ILE A 122 7.66 11.06 16.32
C ILE A 122 6.91 10.43 15.14
N VAL A 123 7.58 10.36 13.99
CA VAL A 123 7.00 9.79 12.77
C VAL A 123 7.11 8.27 12.81
N LEU A 124 5.96 7.58 12.88
CA LEU A 124 5.89 6.12 12.88
C LEU A 124 5.76 5.52 11.48
N TYR A 125 4.93 6.13 10.63
CA TYR A 125 4.63 5.64 9.28
C TYR A 125 4.85 6.73 8.23
N VAL A 126 5.47 6.38 7.10
CA VAL A 126 5.79 7.33 6.03
C VAL A 126 5.22 6.88 4.69
N GLY A 127 4.77 7.84 3.88
CA GLY A 127 4.36 7.57 2.50
C GLY A 127 3.25 6.53 2.39
N ARG A 128 3.49 5.47 1.59
CA ARG A 128 2.49 4.42 1.27
C ARG A 128 2.09 3.59 2.47
N GLU A 129 2.90 3.62 3.52
CA GLU A 129 2.67 2.90 4.76
C GLU A 129 1.80 3.68 5.72
N THR A 130 1.41 4.93 5.44
CA THR A 130 0.47 5.67 6.31
C THR A 130 -0.92 5.06 6.25
N LYS A 131 -1.64 5.01 7.38
CA LYS A 131 -3.00 4.46 7.47
C LYS A 131 -3.96 5.05 6.43
N LEU A 132 -3.92 6.37 6.23
CA LEU A 132 -4.74 7.06 5.23
C LEU A 132 -4.38 6.63 3.81
N MET A 133 -3.10 6.37 3.52
CA MET A 133 -2.67 5.92 2.20
C MET A 133 -2.95 4.43 1.97
N LEU A 134 -3.04 3.61 3.02
CA LEU A 134 -3.49 2.22 2.96
C LEU A 134 -5.01 2.12 2.76
N ASN A 135 -5.76 3.07 3.31
CA ASN A 135 -7.22 3.16 3.14
C ASN A 135 -7.63 3.77 1.78
N ARG A 136 -6.69 4.28 0.96
CA ARG A 136 -7.05 4.81 -0.35
C ARG A 136 -7.41 3.67 -1.30
N ASN A 137 -8.49 3.86 -2.05
CA ASN A 137 -8.75 3.01 -3.20
C ASN A 137 -7.73 3.31 -4.31
N GLN A 138 -7.30 2.27 -5.01
CA GLN A 138 -6.51 2.45 -6.23
C GLN A 138 -7.33 3.30 -7.20
N VAL A 139 -6.70 4.30 -7.80
CA VAL A 139 -7.39 5.21 -8.74
C VAL A 139 -7.81 4.38 -9.95
N PRO A 140 -9.11 4.20 -10.20
CA PRO A 140 -9.54 3.47 -11.40
C PRO A 140 -9.28 4.34 -12.63
N PHE A 141 -9.00 3.72 -13.77
CA PHE A 141 -9.03 4.41 -15.05
C PHE A 141 -10.47 4.90 -15.32
N LYS A 142 -10.64 6.22 -15.30
CA LYS A 142 -11.95 6.86 -15.54
C LYS A 142 -12.08 7.13 -17.04
N PHE A 143 -12.90 6.32 -17.71
CA PHE A 143 -13.40 6.65 -19.05
C PHE A 143 -14.66 7.48 -18.94
N SER A 144 -14.80 8.50 -19.77
CA SER A 144 -16.01 9.32 -19.80
C SER A 144 -17.18 8.52 -20.39
N LYS A 145 -18.41 8.81 -19.95
CA LYS A 145 -19.63 8.26 -20.58
C LYS A 145 -19.67 8.60 -22.08
N PHE A 146 -19.17 9.78 -22.43
CA PHE A 146 -19.10 10.24 -23.82
C PHE A 146 -18.14 9.39 -24.67
N GLU A 147 -16.98 9.00 -24.14
CA GLU A 147 -16.03 8.11 -24.83
C GLU A 147 -16.66 6.75 -25.15
N ARG A 148 -17.52 6.21 -24.26
CA ARG A 148 -18.25 4.97 -24.52
C ARG A 148 -19.28 5.12 -25.64
N ILE A 149 -20.01 6.24 -25.66
CA ILE A 149 -21.00 6.53 -26.71
C ILE A 149 -20.28 6.70 -28.06
N LEU A 150 -19.16 7.42 -28.09
CA LEU A 150 -18.36 7.59 -29.29
C LEU A 150 -17.83 6.27 -29.83
N ASN A 151 -17.29 5.41 -28.97
CA ASN A 151 -16.85 4.07 -29.38
C ASN A 151 -18.00 3.26 -30.00
N GLN A 152 -19.21 3.39 -29.44
CA GLN A 152 -20.40 2.76 -30.00
C GLN A 152 -20.81 3.38 -31.35
N CYS A 153 -20.75 4.70 -31.50
CA CYS A 153 -21.04 5.38 -32.77
C CYS A 153 -20.04 4.99 -33.86
N ILE A 154 -18.74 4.91 -33.55
CA ILE A 154 -17.70 4.48 -34.47
C ILE A 154 -17.98 3.04 -34.94
N LEU A 155 -18.35 2.14 -34.03
CA LEU A 155 -18.73 0.77 -34.37
C LEU A 155 -19.95 0.75 -35.31
N CYS A 156 -21.00 1.50 -34.99
CA CYS A 156 -22.20 1.61 -35.84
C CYS A 156 -21.88 2.11 -37.25
N ILE A 157 -21.03 3.14 -37.37
CA ILE A 157 -20.60 3.71 -38.66
C ILE A 157 -19.77 2.68 -39.45
N LEU A 158 -18.87 1.94 -38.80
CA LEU A 158 -18.07 0.90 -39.44
C LEU A 158 -18.96 -0.21 -40.01
N VAL A 159 -19.92 -0.71 -39.22
CA VAL A 159 -20.86 -1.75 -39.67
C VAL A 159 -21.72 -1.25 -40.83
N PHE A 160 -22.24 -0.02 -40.74
CA PHE A 160 -23.02 0.58 -41.83
C PHE A 160 -22.18 0.73 -43.11
N ASN A 161 -20.93 1.19 -42.98
CA ASN A 161 -20.01 1.35 -44.09
C ASN A 161 -19.67 0.00 -44.76
N LEU A 162 -19.46 -1.05 -43.97
CA LEU A 162 -19.23 -2.41 -44.48
C LEU A 162 -20.44 -2.92 -45.30
N LEU A 163 -21.65 -2.75 -44.78
CA LEU A 163 -22.89 -3.13 -45.49
C LEU A 163 -23.05 -2.35 -46.80
N LEU A 164 -22.75 -1.05 -46.78
CA LEU A 164 -22.81 -0.19 -47.96
C LEU A 164 -21.78 -0.61 -49.02
N CYS A 165 -20.56 -0.96 -48.63
CA CYS A 165 -19.54 -1.48 -49.55
C CYS A 165 -19.95 -2.82 -50.20
N ILE A 166 -20.56 -3.72 -49.43
CA ILE A 166 -21.09 -4.99 -49.95
C ILE A 166 -22.23 -4.71 -50.94
N GLY A 167 -23.17 -3.83 -50.58
CA GLY A 167 -24.30 -3.46 -51.44
C GLY A 167 -23.86 -2.84 -52.76
N LEU A 168 -22.90 -1.89 -52.72
CA LEU A 168 -22.34 -1.26 -53.92
C LEU A 168 -21.51 -2.24 -54.76
N GLY A 169 -20.73 -3.11 -54.12
CA GLY A 169 -19.99 -4.17 -54.82
C GLY A 169 -20.91 -5.12 -55.58
N VAL A 170 -22.03 -5.54 -54.97
CA VAL A 170 -23.04 -6.38 -55.63
C VAL A 170 -23.75 -5.61 -56.76
N ALA A 171 -24.18 -4.37 -56.51
CA ALA A 171 -24.86 -3.55 -57.50
C ALA A 171 -23.98 -3.24 -58.73
N ALA A 172 -22.68 -3.00 -58.51
CA ALA A 172 -21.72 -2.81 -59.59
C ALA A 172 -21.58 -4.07 -60.46
N ASN A 173 -21.66 -5.25 -59.86
CA ASN A 173 -21.64 -6.53 -60.57
C ASN A 173 -22.92 -6.82 -61.36
N THR A 174 -24.09 -6.30 -60.93
CA THR A 174 -25.37 -6.53 -61.61
C THR A 174 -25.70 -5.50 -62.68
N THR A 175 -25.25 -4.26 -62.53
CA THR A 175 -25.67 -3.12 -63.38
C THR A 175 -24.70 -2.84 -64.53
N THR A 176 -23.46 -3.35 -64.50
CA THR A 176 -22.51 -3.17 -65.61
C THR A 176 -22.83 -4.09 -66.78
N GLN A 177 -23.38 -3.51 -67.84
CA GLN A 177 -23.16 -3.94 -69.23
C GLN A 177 -21.63 -4.03 -69.47
N PRO A 178 -21.17 -4.93 -70.37
CA PRO A 178 -19.76 -5.29 -70.50
C PRO A 178 -18.96 -4.12 -71.06
N PHE A 179 -18.43 -3.25 -70.19
CA PHE A 179 -17.35 -2.37 -70.60
C PHE A 179 -16.07 -3.22 -70.64
N VAL A 180 -15.64 -3.39 -71.89
CA VAL A 180 -14.47 -4.10 -72.39
C VAL A 180 -13.21 -3.70 -71.61
N GLU A 181 -12.48 -4.69 -71.08
CA GLU A 181 -11.04 -4.70 -70.64
C GLU A 181 -10.74 -5.26 -69.23
N LEU A 182 -11.74 -5.57 -68.39
CA LEU A 182 -11.48 -6.32 -67.16
C LEU A 182 -11.63 -7.82 -67.39
N ASP A 183 -10.50 -8.49 -67.56
CA ASP A 183 -10.35 -9.94 -67.71
C ASP A 183 -11.00 -10.68 -66.52
N ARG A 184 -12.30 -11.00 -66.65
CA ARG A 184 -13.15 -11.67 -65.64
C ARG A 184 -12.81 -13.16 -65.44
N THR A 185 -11.63 -13.61 -65.84
CA THR A 185 -11.20 -15.03 -65.75
C THR A 185 -10.98 -15.51 -64.30
N LYS A 186 -10.98 -14.60 -63.31
CA LYS A 186 -11.01 -14.94 -61.88
C LYS A 186 -12.15 -14.21 -61.19
N GLN A 187 -13.37 -14.74 -61.31
CA GLN A 187 -14.60 -14.25 -60.67
C GLN A 187 -14.39 -13.90 -59.18
N SER A 188 -13.61 -14.71 -58.45
CA SER A 188 -13.30 -14.52 -57.03
C SER A 188 -12.25 -13.46 -56.71
N LYS A 189 -11.53 -12.93 -57.71
CA LYS A 189 -10.59 -11.82 -57.51
C LYS A 189 -11.24 -10.49 -57.87
N SER A 190 -12.12 -10.47 -58.86
CA SER A 190 -12.84 -9.24 -59.27
C SER A 190 -13.71 -8.67 -58.14
N TRP A 191 -14.52 -9.49 -57.46
CA TRP A 191 -15.40 -8.99 -56.39
C TRP A 191 -14.64 -8.39 -55.20
N VAL A 192 -13.47 -8.95 -54.85
CA VAL A 192 -12.64 -8.42 -53.76
C VAL A 192 -12.03 -7.08 -54.17
N MET A 193 -11.58 -6.96 -55.42
CA MET A 193 -11.05 -5.70 -55.95
C MET A 193 -12.13 -4.62 -56.00
N ASP A 194 -13.33 -4.95 -56.48
CA ASP A 194 -14.47 -4.03 -56.52
C ASP A 194 -14.88 -3.60 -55.11
N MET A 195 -14.96 -4.55 -54.15
CA MET A 195 -15.24 -4.26 -52.74
C MET A 195 -14.16 -3.34 -52.12
N ALA A 196 -12.88 -3.59 -52.41
CA ALA A 196 -11.78 -2.77 -51.92
C ALA A 196 -11.82 -1.35 -52.50
N THR A 197 -12.16 -1.19 -53.78
CA THR A 197 -12.32 0.12 -54.42
C THR A 197 -13.44 0.93 -53.77
N TRP A 198 -14.60 0.31 -53.51
CA TRP A 198 -15.70 0.98 -52.81
C TRP A 198 -15.39 1.27 -51.33
N LEU A 199 -14.59 0.43 -50.67
CA LEU A 199 -14.12 0.67 -49.30
C LEU A 199 -13.19 1.88 -49.22
N VAL A 200 -12.25 2.02 -50.16
CA VAL A 200 -11.37 3.21 -50.25
C VAL A 200 -12.18 4.46 -50.61
N ALA A 201 -13.16 4.34 -51.50
CA ALA A 201 -14.05 5.46 -51.87
C ALA A 201 -14.91 5.94 -50.70
N THR A 202 -15.30 5.05 -49.78
CA THR A 202 -16.10 5.39 -48.60
C THR A 202 -15.27 5.68 -47.35
N SER A 203 -13.93 5.68 -47.44
CA SER A 203 -13.04 5.94 -46.28
C SER A 203 -13.23 7.33 -45.67
N TRP A 204 -13.86 8.25 -46.41
CA TRP A 204 -14.13 9.62 -46.00
C TRP A 204 -15.35 9.70 -45.06
N MET A 205 -16.12 8.61 -44.98
CA MET A 205 -17.28 8.48 -44.11
C MET A 205 -16.90 8.22 -42.65
N ILE A 206 -15.69 7.71 -42.40
CA ILE A 206 -15.13 7.68 -41.04
C ILE A 206 -14.57 9.07 -40.77
N PRO A 207 -15.19 9.89 -39.91
CA PRO A 207 -14.71 11.23 -39.67
C PRO A 207 -13.41 11.17 -38.84
N PHE A 208 -12.27 11.19 -39.51
CA PHE A 208 -10.96 11.33 -38.86
C PHE A 208 -10.89 12.61 -38.02
N SER A 209 -11.57 13.66 -38.48
CA SER A 209 -11.69 14.94 -37.77
C SER A 209 -12.44 14.82 -36.44
N LEU A 210 -13.43 13.92 -36.32
CA LEU A 210 -14.20 13.75 -35.08
C LEU A 210 -13.27 13.33 -33.93
N TYR A 211 -12.42 12.33 -34.18
CA TYR A 211 -11.47 11.85 -33.19
C TYR A 211 -10.51 12.95 -32.72
N VAL A 212 -9.92 13.71 -33.66
CA VAL A 212 -9.02 14.83 -33.35
C VAL A 212 -9.73 15.95 -32.60
N THR A 213 -10.96 16.29 -32.97
CA THR A 213 -11.73 17.32 -32.25
C THR A 213 -12.04 16.93 -30.82
N ILE A 214 -12.21 15.63 -30.53
CA ILE A 214 -12.46 15.14 -29.17
C ILE A 214 -11.21 15.22 -28.30
N GLU A 215 -10.04 14.88 -28.85
CA GLU A 215 -8.77 15.04 -28.12
C GLU A 215 -8.47 16.51 -27.83
N LEU A 216 -8.89 17.44 -28.69
CA LEU A 216 -8.67 18.88 -28.52
C LEU A 216 -9.63 19.49 -27.47
N VAL A 217 -10.85 18.96 -27.34
CA VAL A 217 -11.85 19.43 -26.37
C VAL A 217 -11.63 18.83 -24.96
N LYS A 218 -10.87 17.74 -24.85
CA LYS A 218 -10.57 17.06 -23.59
C LYS A 218 -9.43 17.73 -22.84
#